data_AF-A0A976EH39-F1
#
_entry.id   AF-A0A976EH39-F1
#
_cell.length_a   1.000
_cell.length_b   1.000
_cell.length_c   1.000
_cell.angle_alpha   90.00
_cell.angle_beta   90.00
_cell.angle_gamma   90.00
#
_symmetry.space_group_name_H-M   'P 1'
#
loop_
_entity.id
_entity.type
_entity.pdbx_description
1 polymer ?
#
loop_
_entity_poly.entity_id
_entity_poly.type
_entity_poly.pdbx_seq_one_letter_code
_entity_poly.pdbx_strand_id
1 'polypeptide(L)'
;MSSVTNKIAILVKLNTLGDQLWMIRDVEQQTRLSPIALAVNDANEVLVTTAQVRSALDPVTDWAISKYRNSDGTRLWRLPVVSNTVYGGRPSYIRTHGGLIYVSGFANRAYPDLSDDWQLAKINDGIVPTLSWKDTYANTGNNWVNGFALSANGDVATIVGETIVSGGRAFSALIYSNLNSQNPTVRFASKLGTGSTFGDAATDAAVTADSKIYVVGSLGVAGQDAQPALVKFDASGVEHCSWIDETSSGQYRDGLTAITLGLDGPVVTGAQRSSLGSVDMVTIQFDSQCRRLWTVRHGEPQTREYGLAIKTLSSGPHAGRVITAGWGRSPMKPNTATLQAIDRVGCTLDVDGDGSRRALTDGLHLIKAMLDIAPANVISAETERATNLARSFVYRLDLDLDGDGAVRAESDGIILIRAMLGFRDDAITSGVAVSATAPRKQWLATTNPSSANSIKLFLARQCGGL
;
A
#
# COMPACT_ATOMS: atom_id res chain seq x y z
N MET A 1 48.49 -15.98 2.31
CA MET A 1 47.74 -14.71 2.45
C MET A 1 46.64 -14.71 1.39
N SER A 2 45.44 -15.21 1.72
CA SER A 2 44.31 -15.13 0.81
C SER A 2 43.81 -13.70 0.77
N SER A 3 43.80 -13.07 -0.40
CA SER A 3 43.21 -11.75 -0.62
C SER A 3 41.74 -11.79 -0.22
N VAL A 4 41.37 -11.16 0.90
CA VAL A 4 39.98 -10.95 1.27
C VAL A 4 39.44 -9.91 0.28
N THR A 5 38.68 -10.38 -0.72
CA THR A 5 37.94 -9.49 -1.62
C THR A 5 36.85 -8.81 -0.79
N ASN A 6 37.07 -7.55 -0.41
CA ASN A 6 36.06 -6.75 0.28
C ASN A 6 34.85 -6.60 -0.65
N LYS A 7 33.67 -7.06 -0.23
CA LYS A 7 32.41 -6.75 -0.92
C LYS A 7 31.98 -5.34 -0.50
N ILE A 8 31.84 -4.46 -1.49
CA ILE A 8 31.53 -3.04 -1.32
C ILE A 8 30.02 -2.85 -1.46
N ALA A 9 29.39 -2.09 -0.56
CA ALA A 9 28.03 -1.62 -0.78
C ALA A 9 28.09 -0.34 -1.64
N ILE A 10 27.40 -0.35 -2.78
CA ILE A 10 27.35 0.81 -3.68
C ILE A 10 25.94 1.40 -3.59
N LEU A 11 25.88 2.70 -3.29
CA LEU A 11 24.65 3.48 -3.38
C LEU A 11 24.81 4.53 -4.47
N VAL A 12 23.82 4.65 -5.34
CA VAL A 12 23.83 5.59 -6.46
C VAL A 12 22.55 6.41 -6.41
N LYS A 13 22.67 7.74 -6.48
CA LYS A 13 21.53 8.63 -6.69
C LYS A 13 21.55 9.14 -8.12
N LEU A 14 20.39 9.07 -8.77
CA LEU A 14 20.17 9.59 -10.11
C LEU A 14 19.17 10.75 -10.06
N ASN A 15 19.23 11.66 -11.03
CA ASN A 15 18.16 12.63 -11.27
C ASN A 15 17.02 11.98 -12.08
N THR A 16 15.97 12.74 -12.41
CA THR A 16 14.83 12.26 -13.20
C THR A 16 15.17 11.92 -14.66
N LEU A 17 16.32 12.38 -15.16
CA LEU A 17 16.82 12.06 -16.50
C LEU A 17 17.76 10.84 -16.49
N GLY A 18 18.05 10.28 -15.30
CA GLY A 18 18.95 9.15 -15.13
C GLY A 18 20.42 9.52 -14.93
N ASP A 19 20.77 10.81 -14.87
CA ASP A 19 22.15 11.25 -14.62
C ASP A 19 22.54 10.98 -13.17
N GLN A 20 23.74 10.46 -12.96
CA GLN A 20 24.28 10.25 -11.62
C GLN A 20 24.57 11.57 -10.92
N LEU A 21 23.88 11.81 -9.81
CA LEU A 21 24.11 12.96 -8.93
C LEU A 21 25.26 12.68 -7.95
N TRP A 22 25.25 11.50 -7.32
CA TRP A 22 26.35 11.03 -6.48
C TRP A 22 26.38 9.51 -6.40
N MET A 23 27.56 8.97 -6.05
CA MET A 23 27.78 7.55 -5.79
C MET A 23 28.61 7.41 -4.52
N ILE A 24 28.21 6.47 -3.66
CA ILE A 24 28.94 6.11 -2.46
C ILE A 24 29.42 4.67 -2.61
N ARG A 25 30.66 4.43 -2.21
CA ARG A 25 31.24 3.09 -2.04
C ARG A 25 31.48 2.91 -0.55
N ASP A 26 30.52 2.29 0.13
CA ASP A 26 30.66 2.01 1.56
C ASP A 26 31.50 0.73 1.72
N VAL A 27 32.68 0.91 2.30
CA VAL A 27 33.66 -0.14 2.55
C VAL A 27 33.92 -0.16 4.04
N GLU A 28 33.72 -1.33 4.65
CA GLU A 28 34.15 -1.57 6.02
C GLU A 28 35.28 -2.60 6.03
N GLN A 29 36.32 -2.35 6.83
CA GLN A 29 37.53 -3.16 6.78
C GLN A 29 37.22 -4.62 7.08
N GLN A 30 37.62 -5.52 6.18
CA GLN A 30 37.53 -6.98 6.34
C GLN A 30 36.10 -7.50 6.59
N THR A 31 35.06 -6.75 6.19
CA THR A 31 33.67 -7.18 6.28
C THR A 31 33.02 -7.22 4.91
N ARG A 32 32.03 -8.10 4.73
CA ARG A 32 31.21 -8.12 3.52
C ARG A 32 29.92 -7.38 3.84
N LEU A 33 29.69 -6.26 3.16
CA LEU A 33 28.45 -5.51 3.24
C LEU A 33 27.52 -5.88 2.08
N SER A 34 26.27 -6.21 2.39
CA SER A 34 25.21 -6.43 1.40
C SER A 34 24.06 -5.48 1.68
N PRO A 35 23.90 -4.38 0.91
CA PRO A 35 22.75 -3.49 1.08
C PRO A 35 21.47 -4.26 0.76
N ILE A 36 20.45 -4.13 1.61
CA ILE A 36 19.20 -4.90 1.49
C ILE A 36 17.99 -3.99 1.23
N ALA A 37 17.80 -2.96 2.06
CA ALA A 37 16.62 -2.10 1.97
C ALA A 37 16.99 -0.62 2.13
N LEU A 38 16.17 0.25 1.56
CA LEU A 38 16.35 1.70 1.54
C LEU A 38 15.08 2.41 2.02
N ALA A 39 15.25 3.50 2.75
CA ALA A 39 14.19 4.46 3.08
C ALA A 39 14.71 5.89 2.99
N VAL A 40 13.78 6.85 2.95
CA VAL A 40 14.05 8.28 3.07
C VAL A 40 13.26 8.80 4.25
N ASN A 41 13.92 9.50 5.18
CA ASN A 41 13.26 10.06 6.35
C ASN A 41 12.59 11.41 6.05
N ASP A 42 11.93 11.98 7.06
CA ASP A 42 11.23 13.27 6.97
C ASP A 42 12.18 14.46 6.70
N ALA A 43 13.46 14.32 7.02
CA ALA A 43 14.51 15.29 6.71
C ALA A 43 15.09 15.11 5.28
N ASN A 44 14.49 14.22 4.47
CA ASN A 44 14.92 13.90 3.11
C ASN A 44 16.34 13.33 3.04
N GLU A 45 16.75 12.56 4.05
CA GLU A 45 18.03 11.86 4.13
C GLU A 45 17.83 10.37 3.86
N VAL A 46 18.86 9.73 3.30
CA VAL A 46 18.78 8.36 2.80
C VAL A 46 19.26 7.39 3.86
N LEU A 47 18.46 6.38 4.19
CA LEU A 47 18.82 5.30 5.10
C LEU A 47 18.94 3.98 4.36
N VAL A 48 19.98 3.21 4.67
CA VAL A 48 20.26 1.91 4.04
C VAL A 48 20.49 0.89 5.13
N THR A 49 19.81 -0.26 5.05
CA THR A 49 20.14 -1.44 5.84
C THR A 49 21.16 -2.28 5.10
N THR A 50 22.17 -2.78 5.82
CA THR A 50 23.19 -3.69 5.28
C THR A 50 23.23 -4.94 6.12
N ALA A 51 23.11 -6.10 5.48
CA ALA A 51 23.47 -7.36 6.11
C ALA A 51 24.99 -7.49 6.13
N GLN A 52 25.53 -7.88 7.28
CA GLN A 52 26.96 -8.02 7.49
C GLN A 52 27.32 -9.48 7.70
N VAL A 53 28.34 -9.96 6.99
CA VAL A 53 28.93 -11.26 7.29
C VAL A 53 29.95 -11.07 8.40
N ARG A 54 29.76 -11.76 9.54
CA ARG A 54 30.69 -11.77 10.68
C ARG A 54 32.12 -12.03 10.21
N SER A 55 33.07 -11.28 10.76
CA SER A 55 34.49 -11.38 10.44
C SER A 55 35.32 -11.56 11.72
N ALA A 56 36.62 -11.82 11.59
CA ALA A 56 37.52 -11.90 12.74
C ALA A 56 37.64 -10.58 13.51
N LEU A 57 37.35 -9.44 12.86
CA LEU A 57 37.39 -8.10 13.47
C LEU A 57 36.01 -7.62 13.95
N ASP A 58 34.93 -8.19 13.40
CA ASP A 58 33.56 -7.92 13.83
C ASP A 58 32.76 -9.22 13.88
N PRO A 59 32.93 -10.02 14.95
CA PRO A 59 32.31 -11.33 15.09
C PRO A 59 30.86 -11.26 15.57
N VAL A 60 30.33 -10.06 15.85
CA VAL A 60 29.05 -9.87 16.57
C VAL A 60 28.02 -9.07 15.78
N THR A 61 28.42 -8.19 14.86
CA THR A 61 27.45 -7.41 14.08
C THR A 61 26.79 -8.30 13.03
N ASP A 62 25.45 -8.33 13.08
CA ASP A 62 24.65 -9.08 12.11
C ASP A 62 24.20 -8.21 10.95
N TRP A 63 23.82 -6.97 11.28
CA TRP A 63 23.42 -5.98 10.29
C TRP A 63 23.64 -4.58 10.82
N ALA A 64 23.62 -3.59 9.93
CA ALA A 64 23.78 -2.20 10.31
C ALA A 64 22.83 -1.31 9.51
N ILE A 65 22.57 -0.13 10.06
CA ILE A 65 21.90 0.96 9.35
C ILE A 65 22.91 2.07 9.16
N SER A 66 22.99 2.58 7.94
CA SER A 66 23.76 3.77 7.62
C SER A 66 22.82 4.86 7.14
N LYS A 67 23.07 6.10 7.57
CA LYS A 67 22.35 7.28 7.10
C LYS A 67 23.28 8.17 6.29
N TYR A 68 22.78 8.67 5.16
CA TYR A 68 23.54 9.48 4.22
C TYR A 68 22.78 10.77 3.91
N ARG A 69 23.52 11.87 3.86
CA ARG A 69 22.99 13.16 3.46
C ARG A 69 22.62 13.10 1.99
N ASN A 70 21.41 13.53 1.66
CA ASN A 70 20.88 13.41 0.30
C ASN A 70 21.49 14.41 -0.71
N SER A 71 22.10 15.50 -0.25
CA SER A 71 22.72 16.49 -1.14
C SER A 71 24.02 15.98 -1.78
N ASP A 72 24.83 15.24 -1.04
CA ASP A 72 26.21 14.90 -1.43
C ASP A 72 26.59 13.42 -1.17
N GLY A 73 25.72 12.64 -0.53
CA GLY A 73 26.00 11.24 -0.19
C GLY A 73 26.92 11.06 1.03
N THR A 74 27.25 12.11 1.78
CA THR A 74 28.09 11.98 2.98
C THR A 74 27.42 11.09 4.01
N ARG A 75 28.13 10.08 4.52
CA ARG A 75 27.66 9.23 5.63
C ARG A 75 27.60 10.05 6.90
N LEU A 76 26.40 10.25 7.44
CA LEU A 76 26.15 11.03 8.65
C LEU A 76 26.41 10.19 9.91
N TRP A 77 25.91 8.96 9.92
CA TRP A 77 26.17 8.00 10.97
C TRP A 77 25.99 6.57 10.48
N ARG A 78 26.46 5.63 11.29
CA ARG A 78 26.22 4.18 11.14
C ARG A 78 25.91 3.59 12.51
N LEU A 79 24.85 2.79 12.59
CA LEU A 79 24.48 2.04 13.77
C LEU A 79 24.62 0.53 13.48
N PRO A 80 25.64 -0.16 14.01
CA PRO A 80 25.70 -1.61 13.98
C PRO A 80 24.68 -2.19 14.96
N VAL A 81 24.00 -3.25 14.55
CA VAL A 81 23.02 -3.99 15.36
C VAL A 81 23.51 -5.42 15.54
N VAL A 82 23.71 -5.78 16.80
CA VAL A 82 24.17 -7.10 17.23
C VAL A 82 22.96 -7.95 17.62
N SER A 83 22.92 -9.21 17.22
CA SER A 83 22.09 -10.23 17.88
C SER A 83 22.94 -11.16 18.74
N ASN A 84 22.31 -11.69 19.77
CA ASN A 84 22.86 -12.69 20.67
C ASN A 84 22.85 -14.11 20.06
N THR A 85 22.35 -14.28 18.84
CA THR A 85 22.30 -15.59 18.17
C THR A 85 23.58 -15.83 17.36
N VAL A 86 23.97 -17.10 17.22
CA VAL A 86 25.21 -17.49 16.49
C VAL A 86 25.06 -17.32 14.97
N TYR A 87 23.82 -17.36 14.44
CA TYR A 87 23.53 -17.33 13.01
C TYR A 87 23.07 -15.95 12.49
N GLY A 88 22.84 -15.01 13.40
CA GLY A 88 22.58 -13.60 13.10
C GLY A 88 21.20 -13.28 12.55
N GLY A 89 20.84 -12.00 12.57
CA GLY A 89 19.62 -11.47 11.93
C GLY A 89 19.89 -10.83 10.57
N ARG A 90 18.89 -10.81 9.69
CA ARG A 90 18.94 -10.15 8.38
C ARG A 90 17.81 -9.14 8.23
N PRO A 91 18.10 -7.85 8.02
CA PRO A 91 17.09 -6.86 7.74
C PRO A 91 16.55 -7.10 6.33
N SER A 92 15.24 -6.97 6.16
CA SER A 92 14.58 -7.12 4.86
C SER A 92 13.80 -5.85 4.47
N TYR A 93 13.31 -5.10 5.46
CA TYR A 93 12.51 -3.89 5.24
C TYR A 93 12.91 -2.77 6.20
N ILE A 94 12.78 -1.53 5.74
CA ILE A 94 12.98 -0.33 6.54
C ILE A 94 11.84 0.68 6.26
N ARG A 95 11.34 1.32 7.31
CA ARG A 95 10.38 2.43 7.27
C ARG A 95 10.77 3.49 8.27
N THR A 96 10.33 4.72 8.03
CA THR A 96 10.60 5.88 8.89
C THR A 96 9.34 6.67 9.14
N HIS A 97 9.22 7.24 10.34
CA HIS A 97 8.15 8.18 10.68
C HIS A 97 8.56 9.00 11.91
N GLY A 98 8.43 10.33 11.87
CA GLY A 98 8.50 11.18 13.06
C GLY A 98 9.82 11.08 13.82
N GLY A 99 10.94 10.97 13.09
CA GLY A 99 12.27 10.78 13.69
C GLY A 99 12.53 9.38 14.25
N LEU A 100 11.69 8.40 13.90
CA LEU A 100 11.86 7.00 14.25
C LEU A 100 12.15 6.16 13.01
N ILE A 101 12.96 5.13 13.18
CA ILE A 101 13.30 4.13 12.15
C ILE A 101 12.82 2.77 12.64
N TYR A 102 12.13 2.06 11.75
CA TYR A 102 11.64 0.71 11.99
C TYR A 102 12.28 -0.23 10.97
N VAL A 103 12.94 -1.27 11.47
CA VAL A 103 13.56 -2.30 10.63
C VAL A 103 12.98 -3.65 10.95
N SER A 104 12.50 -4.33 9.91
CA SER A 104 11.98 -5.69 10.01
C SER A 104 12.79 -6.65 9.14
N GLY A 105 12.79 -7.92 9.54
CA GLY A 105 13.45 -9.01 8.85
C GLY A 105 13.36 -10.28 9.70
N PHE A 106 14.35 -11.15 9.55
CA PHE A 106 14.37 -12.42 10.27
C PHE A 106 15.59 -12.55 11.18
N ALA A 107 15.44 -13.28 12.28
CA ALA A 107 16.50 -13.72 13.17
C ALA A 107 16.68 -15.23 13.03
N ASN A 108 17.91 -15.68 12.75
CA ASN A 108 18.19 -17.12 12.61
C ASN A 108 18.36 -17.75 14.00
N ARG A 109 17.58 -18.80 14.29
CA ARG A 109 17.77 -19.61 15.50
C ARG A 109 18.95 -20.57 15.34
N ALA A 110 19.64 -20.85 16.45
CA ALA A 110 20.71 -21.85 16.46
C ALA A 110 20.17 -23.28 16.38
N TYR A 111 20.97 -24.18 15.81
CA TYR A 111 20.72 -25.62 15.77
C TYR A 111 20.30 -26.16 17.16
N PRO A 112 19.32 -27.09 17.26
CA PRO A 112 18.72 -27.89 16.17
C PRO A 112 17.52 -27.23 15.47
N ASP A 113 17.02 -26.11 15.97
CA ASP A 113 15.69 -25.61 15.60
C ASP A 113 15.65 -24.78 14.30
N LEU A 114 16.79 -24.60 13.62
CA LEU A 114 17.02 -23.90 12.33
C LEU A 114 15.77 -23.19 11.75
N SER A 115 15.29 -22.17 12.47
CA SER A 115 14.06 -21.44 12.18
C SER A 115 14.41 -19.96 12.03
N ASP A 116 13.76 -19.32 11.05
CA ASP A 116 13.75 -17.89 10.90
C ASP A 116 12.60 -17.35 11.77
N ASP A 117 12.92 -16.48 12.73
CA ASP A 117 11.96 -15.79 13.58
C ASP A 117 11.72 -14.37 13.07
N TRP A 118 10.49 -13.86 13.17
CA TRP A 118 10.20 -12.50 12.74
C TRP A 118 10.78 -11.49 13.74
N GLN A 119 11.40 -10.43 13.22
CA GLN A 119 12.02 -9.40 14.06
C GLN A 119 11.54 -8.00 13.67
N LEU A 120 11.36 -7.14 14.68
CA LEU A 120 11.17 -5.70 14.54
C LEU A 120 12.12 -4.97 15.48
N ALA A 121 12.86 -4.00 14.93
CA ALA A 121 13.69 -3.08 15.70
C ALA A 121 13.16 -1.65 15.54
N LYS A 122 13.06 -0.92 16.66
CA LYS A 122 12.75 0.51 16.69
C LYS A 122 14.00 1.29 17.11
N ILE A 123 14.33 2.30 16.34
CA ILE A 123 15.54 3.12 16.50
C ILE A 123 15.17 4.60 16.46
N ASN A 124 15.80 5.40 17.32
CA ASN A 124 15.69 6.84 17.29
C ASN A 124 16.64 7.42 16.25
N ASP A 125 16.12 8.17 15.28
CA ASP A 125 16.90 8.92 14.28
C ASP A 125 17.38 10.26 14.87
N GLY A 126 18.44 10.18 15.66
CA GLY A 126 19.13 11.36 16.22
C GLY A 126 20.45 11.64 15.51
N ILE A 127 21.16 12.68 16.01
CA ILE A 127 22.57 12.92 15.65
C ILE A 127 23.42 11.69 16.00
N VAL A 128 23.16 11.10 17.17
CA VAL A 128 23.66 9.79 17.57
C VAL A 128 22.47 8.82 17.57
N PRO A 129 22.45 7.83 16.67
CA PRO A 129 21.33 6.90 16.59
C PRO A 129 21.35 5.95 17.79
N THR A 130 20.18 5.62 18.33
CA THR A 130 20.05 4.69 19.46
C THR A 130 18.98 3.64 19.19
N LEU A 131 19.30 2.38 19.47
CA LEU A 131 18.32 1.29 19.45
C LEU A 131 17.38 1.47 20.65
N SER A 132 16.12 1.79 20.40
CA SER A 132 15.12 1.97 21.46
C SER A 132 14.71 0.61 22.04
N TRP A 133 14.34 -0.32 21.15
CA TRP A 133 14.04 -1.70 21.51
C TRP A 133 14.11 -2.59 20.27
N LYS A 134 14.17 -3.89 20.52
CA LYS A 134 14.12 -4.93 19.50
C LYS A 134 13.28 -6.09 20.02
N ASP A 135 12.32 -6.52 19.23
CA ASP A 135 11.45 -7.64 19.53
C ASP A 135 11.65 -8.76 18.52
N THR A 136 11.57 -10.01 19.00
CA THR A 136 11.69 -11.22 18.17
C THR A 136 10.49 -12.10 18.49
N TYR A 137 9.65 -12.33 17.48
CA TYR A 137 8.54 -13.24 17.57
C TYR A 137 8.97 -14.62 17.07
N ALA A 138 9.08 -15.56 18.01
CA ALA A 138 9.46 -16.94 17.76
C ALA A 138 8.27 -17.88 17.95
N ASN A 139 8.12 -18.83 17.03
CA ASN A 139 7.21 -19.96 17.16
C ASN A 139 7.91 -21.26 16.78
N THR A 140 7.20 -22.39 16.78
CA THR A 140 7.79 -23.72 16.49
C THR A 140 8.08 -23.96 15.01
N GLY A 141 7.83 -22.98 14.14
CA GLY A 141 7.91 -23.09 12.68
C GLY A 141 8.92 -22.13 12.07
N ASN A 142 9.30 -22.38 10.81
CA ASN A 142 10.06 -21.40 10.05
C ASN A 142 9.13 -20.23 9.63
N ASN A 143 9.56 -18.99 9.88
CA ASN A 143 8.77 -17.80 9.59
C ASN A 143 9.47 -16.93 8.54
N TRP A 144 8.93 -16.93 7.32
CA TRP A 144 9.46 -16.09 6.25
C TRP A 144 8.78 -14.74 6.26
N VAL A 145 9.57 -13.65 6.29
CA VAL A 145 9.05 -12.29 6.13
C VAL A 145 8.96 -11.96 4.65
N ASN A 146 7.75 -11.67 4.18
CA ASN A 146 7.49 -11.30 2.79
C ASN A 146 7.09 -9.82 2.63
N GLY A 147 6.59 -9.19 3.70
CA GLY A 147 6.18 -7.79 3.67
C GLY A 147 6.28 -7.08 5.03
N PHE A 148 6.39 -5.76 4.98
CA PHE A 148 6.40 -4.89 6.15
C PHE A 148 5.72 -3.56 5.86
N ALA A 149 4.77 -3.19 6.70
CA ALA A 149 4.02 -1.95 6.59
C ALA A 149 3.95 -1.19 7.92
N LEU A 150 3.89 0.13 7.80
CA LEU A 150 3.78 1.07 8.91
C LEU A 150 2.66 2.05 8.59
N SER A 151 1.80 2.34 9.56
CA SER A 151 0.73 3.33 9.42
C SER A 151 1.33 4.73 9.22
N ALA A 152 0.58 5.61 8.54
CA ALA A 152 1.05 6.97 8.25
C ALA A 152 1.32 7.82 9.51
N ASN A 153 0.73 7.46 10.66
CA ASN A 153 0.96 8.07 11.97
C ASN A 153 2.02 7.34 12.83
N GLY A 154 2.67 6.30 12.28
CA GLY A 154 3.73 5.53 12.94
C GLY A 154 3.32 4.68 14.14
N ASP A 155 2.02 4.59 14.46
CA ASP A 155 1.53 3.92 15.67
C ASP A 155 1.33 2.40 15.50
N VAL A 156 1.05 1.94 14.28
CA VAL A 156 0.83 0.52 13.97
C VAL A 156 1.79 0.06 12.88
N ALA A 157 2.47 -1.05 13.12
CA ALA A 157 3.26 -1.75 12.11
C ALA A 157 2.81 -3.19 12.00
N THR A 158 2.97 -3.77 10.81
CA THR A 158 2.72 -5.18 10.60
C THR A 158 3.83 -5.82 9.78
N ILE A 159 4.23 -7.01 10.21
CA ILE A 159 5.09 -7.94 9.49
C ILE A 159 4.17 -9.02 8.94
N VAL A 160 4.30 -9.34 7.65
CA VAL A 160 3.50 -10.38 7.03
C VAL A 160 4.36 -11.40 6.32
N GLY A 161 3.83 -12.61 6.21
CA GLY A 161 4.53 -13.68 5.56
C GLY A 161 3.91 -15.05 5.79
N GLU A 162 4.77 -16.05 5.75
CA GLU A 162 4.41 -17.45 5.89
C GLU A 162 4.87 -17.96 7.26
N THR A 163 3.96 -18.62 7.99
CA THR A 163 4.27 -19.31 9.24
C THR A 163 3.89 -20.78 9.13
N ILE A 164 4.75 -21.68 9.58
CA ILE A 164 4.39 -23.09 9.72
C ILE A 164 3.55 -23.28 11.01
N VAL A 165 2.31 -23.74 10.84
CA VAL A 165 1.36 -24.08 11.91
C VAL A 165 1.04 -25.58 11.89
N SER A 166 0.45 -26.11 12.97
CA SER A 166 -0.01 -27.51 13.02
C SER A 166 -1.10 -27.73 11.97
N GLY A 167 -0.71 -28.27 10.82
CA GLY A 167 -1.60 -28.44 9.67
C GLY A 167 -1.02 -27.94 8.35
N GLY A 168 0.02 -27.09 8.34
CA GLY A 168 0.77 -26.64 7.15
C GLY A 168 1.26 -25.20 7.23
N ARG A 169 1.19 -24.42 6.16
CA ARG A 169 1.53 -22.99 6.14
C ARG A 169 0.29 -22.13 6.37
N ALA A 170 0.48 -20.98 7.00
CA ALA A 170 -0.57 -20.00 7.25
C ALA A 170 -0.24 -18.67 6.60
N PHE A 171 -1.29 -18.00 6.12
CA PHE A 171 -1.27 -16.60 5.74
C PHE A 171 -1.25 -15.78 7.04
N SER A 172 -0.11 -15.18 7.36
CA SER A 172 0.16 -14.66 8.70
C SER A 172 0.48 -13.17 8.71
N ALA A 173 0.08 -12.51 9.78
CA ALA A 173 0.42 -11.14 10.11
C ALA A 173 0.75 -11.00 11.60
N LEU A 174 1.84 -10.32 11.91
CA LEU A 174 2.24 -9.96 13.26
C LEU A 174 2.09 -8.46 13.37
N ILE A 175 1.25 -8.04 14.30
CA ILE A 175 0.75 -6.68 14.41
C ILE A 175 1.32 -6.08 15.67
N TYR A 176 2.01 -4.96 15.51
CA TYR A 176 2.49 -4.12 16.59
C TYR A 176 1.61 -2.88 16.64
N SER A 177 0.96 -2.63 17.77
CA SER A 177 0.17 -1.41 18.00
C SER A 177 0.70 -0.64 19.21
N ASN A 178 0.31 0.62 19.34
CA ASN A 178 0.82 1.52 20.36
C ASN A 178 2.36 1.65 20.28
N LEU A 179 2.92 1.67 19.06
CA LEU A 179 4.37 1.74 18.84
C LEU A 179 5.00 3.01 19.42
N ASN A 180 4.21 4.05 19.62
CA ASN A 180 4.65 5.29 20.27
C ASN A 180 4.85 5.13 21.79
N SER A 181 4.30 4.06 22.39
CA SER A 181 4.52 3.73 23.79
C SER A 181 5.84 2.98 24.03
N GLN A 182 6.27 2.91 25.29
CA GLN A 182 7.44 2.09 25.68
C GLN A 182 7.17 0.58 25.60
N ASN A 183 5.89 0.17 25.62
CA ASN A 183 5.46 -1.22 25.65
C ASN A 183 4.45 -1.47 24.52
N PRO A 184 4.91 -1.66 23.27
CA PRO A 184 4.02 -1.95 22.17
C PRO A 184 3.24 -3.25 22.43
N THR A 185 2.00 -3.28 21.97
CA THR A 185 1.19 -4.49 22.03
C THR A 185 1.44 -5.32 20.78
N VAL A 186 1.72 -6.61 20.96
CA VAL A 186 2.00 -7.54 19.86
C VAL A 186 0.86 -8.55 19.74
N ARG A 187 0.32 -8.71 18.53
CA ARG A 187 -0.78 -9.64 18.21
C ARG A 187 -0.44 -10.43 16.96
N PHE A 188 -0.60 -11.76 17.05
CA PHE A 188 -0.53 -12.63 15.88
C PHE A 188 -1.93 -12.81 15.30
N ALA A 189 -2.07 -12.55 14.01
CA ALA A 189 -3.26 -12.80 13.22
C ALA A 189 -2.91 -13.76 12.10
N SER A 190 -3.82 -14.69 11.79
CA SER A 190 -3.64 -15.59 10.67
C SER A 190 -4.98 -15.96 10.06
N LYS A 191 -4.96 -16.35 8.79
CA LYS A 191 -6.08 -16.97 8.11
C LYS A 191 -5.60 -18.25 7.44
N LEU A 192 -6.39 -19.31 7.58
CA LEU A 192 -6.14 -20.57 6.89
C LEU A 192 -7.08 -20.68 5.69
N GLY A 193 -6.52 -21.14 4.57
CA GLY A 193 -7.30 -21.55 3.43
C GLY A 193 -8.21 -22.74 3.75
N THR A 194 -9.17 -23.00 2.87
CA THR A 194 -10.06 -24.17 2.97
C THR A 194 -9.47 -25.42 2.31
N GLY A 195 -8.38 -25.27 1.55
CA GLY A 195 -7.70 -26.33 0.80
C GLY A 195 -6.39 -26.83 1.43
N SER A 196 -5.54 -27.49 0.62
CA SER A 196 -4.25 -27.96 1.12
C SER A 196 -3.40 -26.78 1.59
N THR A 197 -2.95 -26.86 2.83
CA THR A 197 -2.25 -25.82 3.61
C THR A 197 -0.85 -25.46 3.09
N PHE A 198 -0.42 -25.98 1.94
CA PHE A 198 0.88 -25.62 1.35
C PHE A 198 0.82 -24.34 0.51
N GLY A 199 -0.37 -23.81 0.23
CA GLY A 199 -0.59 -22.66 -0.65
C GLY A 199 -0.76 -21.31 0.05
N ASP A 200 -0.94 -21.28 1.37
CA ASP A 200 -1.23 -20.06 2.11
C ASP A 200 0.04 -19.24 2.33
N ALA A 201 0.07 -18.04 1.77
CA ALA A 201 1.21 -17.14 1.88
C ALA A 201 0.76 -15.69 1.82
N ALA A 202 1.02 -14.92 2.87
CA ALA A 202 0.93 -13.47 2.80
C ALA A 202 2.19 -12.92 2.12
N THR A 203 2.03 -11.96 1.21
CA THR A 203 3.13 -11.42 0.40
C THR A 203 3.43 -9.96 0.70
N ASP A 204 2.41 -9.17 1.02
CA ASP A 204 2.57 -7.74 1.30
C ASP A 204 1.39 -7.22 2.13
N ALA A 205 1.57 -6.04 2.74
CA ALA A 205 0.55 -5.42 3.57
C ALA A 205 0.52 -3.90 3.44
N ALA A 206 -0.61 -3.31 3.80
CA ALA A 206 -0.77 -1.87 3.97
C ALA A 206 -1.57 -1.56 5.23
N VAL A 207 -1.16 -0.51 5.95
CA VAL A 207 -1.80 -0.08 7.19
C VAL A 207 -2.35 1.33 7.01
N THR A 208 -3.64 1.50 7.25
CA THR A 208 -4.30 2.81 7.19
C THR A 208 -4.00 3.65 8.43
N ALA A 209 -4.28 4.95 8.37
CA ALA A 209 -4.10 5.84 9.52
C ALA A 209 -5.04 5.52 10.69
N ASP A 210 -6.21 4.92 10.42
CA ASP A 210 -7.18 4.41 11.41
C ASP A 210 -6.90 2.95 11.83
N SER A 211 -5.66 2.49 11.66
CA SER A 211 -5.18 1.20 12.17
C SER A 211 -5.87 -0.03 11.58
N LYS A 212 -6.36 0.06 10.33
CA LYS A 212 -6.82 -1.11 9.55
C LYS A 212 -5.65 -1.67 8.76
N ILE A 213 -5.58 -3.00 8.74
CA ILE A 213 -4.45 -3.72 8.18
C ILE A 213 -4.98 -4.58 7.05
N TYR A 214 -4.58 -4.24 5.83
CA TYR A 214 -4.90 -5.01 4.64
C TYR A 214 -3.69 -5.86 4.29
N VAL A 215 -3.90 -7.16 4.16
CA VAL A 215 -2.85 -8.12 3.84
C VAL A 215 -3.25 -8.83 2.55
N VAL A 216 -2.29 -8.97 1.64
CA VAL A 216 -2.50 -9.65 0.36
C VAL A 216 -1.61 -10.88 0.25
N GLY A 217 -1.98 -11.77 -0.65
CA GLY A 217 -1.19 -12.94 -0.98
C GLY A 217 -2.03 -14.01 -1.64
N SER A 218 -1.87 -15.25 -1.18
CA SER A 218 -2.62 -16.40 -1.67
C SER A 218 -3.21 -17.23 -0.53
N LEU A 219 -4.41 -17.76 -0.73
CA LEU A 219 -5.08 -18.71 0.17
C LEU A 219 -5.50 -19.97 -0.60
N GLY A 220 -5.23 -21.13 -0.05
CA GLY A 220 -5.65 -22.43 -0.57
C GLY A 220 -7.16 -22.59 -0.53
N VAL A 221 -7.73 -23.13 -1.61
CA VAL A 221 -9.16 -23.44 -1.70
C VAL A 221 -9.36 -24.95 -1.88
N ALA A 222 -10.35 -25.54 -1.21
CA ALA A 222 -10.59 -26.98 -1.27
C ALA A 222 -10.74 -27.48 -2.72
N GLY A 223 -9.94 -28.48 -3.10
CA GLY A 223 -9.94 -29.04 -4.46
C GLY A 223 -9.29 -28.15 -5.53
N GLN A 224 -8.62 -27.07 -5.14
CA GLN A 224 -7.91 -26.15 -6.02
C GLN A 224 -6.53 -25.79 -5.45
N ASP A 225 -5.70 -25.16 -6.26
CA ASP A 225 -4.45 -24.53 -5.82
C ASP A 225 -4.70 -23.20 -5.10
N ALA A 226 -3.64 -22.57 -4.61
CA ALA A 226 -3.71 -21.28 -3.93
C ALA A 226 -4.28 -20.19 -4.84
N GLN A 227 -5.24 -19.42 -4.31
CA GLN A 227 -5.93 -18.36 -5.03
C GLN A 227 -5.54 -16.97 -4.52
N PRO A 228 -5.49 -15.95 -5.40
CA PRO A 228 -5.30 -14.56 -5.01
C PRO A 228 -6.26 -14.15 -3.89
N ALA A 229 -5.74 -13.55 -2.82
CA ALA A 229 -6.53 -13.22 -1.63
C ALA A 229 -6.14 -11.88 -1.00
N LEU A 230 -7.16 -11.21 -0.47
CA LEU A 230 -7.07 -10.01 0.37
C LEU A 230 -7.78 -10.28 1.69
N VAL A 231 -7.15 -9.94 2.81
CA VAL A 231 -7.74 -10.05 4.16
C VAL A 231 -7.54 -8.74 4.89
N LYS A 232 -8.58 -8.28 5.59
CA LYS A 232 -8.54 -7.10 6.43
C LYS A 232 -8.60 -7.50 7.90
N PHE A 233 -7.60 -7.08 8.66
CA PHE A 233 -7.56 -7.17 10.12
C PHE A 233 -7.67 -5.78 10.75
N ASP A 234 -8.05 -5.74 12.03
CA ASP A 234 -7.79 -4.59 12.89
C ASP A 234 -6.52 -4.77 13.72
N ALA A 235 -6.12 -3.72 14.45
CA ALA A 235 -4.94 -3.73 15.31
C ALA A 235 -5.00 -4.76 16.46
N SER A 236 -6.18 -5.32 16.77
CA SER A 236 -6.32 -6.40 17.75
C SER A 236 -6.07 -7.79 17.15
N GLY A 237 -5.95 -7.88 15.82
CA GLY A 237 -5.77 -9.11 15.07
C GLY A 237 -7.08 -9.77 14.64
N VAL A 238 -8.22 -9.11 14.82
CA VAL A 238 -9.54 -9.64 14.42
C VAL A 238 -9.75 -9.38 12.93
N GLU A 239 -10.20 -10.41 12.21
CA GLU A 239 -10.59 -10.31 10.80
C GLU A 239 -11.94 -9.57 10.66
N HIS A 240 -12.01 -8.60 9.74
CA HIS A 240 -13.23 -7.85 9.42
C HIS A 240 -13.85 -8.25 8.09
N CYS A 241 -13.02 -8.50 7.08
CA CYS A 241 -13.46 -8.98 5.77
C CYS A 241 -12.33 -9.71 5.04
N SER A 242 -12.70 -10.55 4.09
CA SER A 242 -11.77 -11.21 3.18
C SER A 242 -12.37 -11.34 1.78
N TRP A 243 -11.50 -11.37 0.77
CA TRP A 243 -11.82 -11.65 -0.61
C TRP A 243 -10.85 -12.72 -1.14
N ILE A 244 -11.37 -13.68 -1.90
CA ILE A 244 -10.62 -14.74 -2.56
C ILE A 244 -11.10 -14.82 -4.01
N ASP A 245 -10.18 -14.92 -4.97
CA ASP A 245 -10.56 -15.11 -6.36
C ASP A 245 -10.86 -16.58 -6.68
N GLU A 246 -12.12 -16.97 -6.54
CA GLU A 246 -12.59 -18.33 -6.87
C GLU A 246 -12.59 -18.62 -8.38
N THR A 247 -12.41 -17.61 -9.24
CA THR A 247 -12.41 -17.78 -10.70
C THR A 247 -11.04 -18.10 -11.28
N SER A 248 -9.99 -17.91 -10.49
CA SER A 248 -8.62 -18.23 -10.87
C SER A 248 -8.40 -19.74 -10.78
N SER A 249 -7.72 -20.31 -11.77
CA SER A 249 -7.33 -21.72 -11.74
C SER A 249 -5.92 -21.85 -11.17
N GLY A 250 -5.67 -21.26 -9.98
CA GLY A 250 -4.35 -20.91 -9.43
C GLY A 250 -3.25 -21.97 -9.56
N GLN A 251 -2.00 -21.57 -9.31
CA GLN A 251 -0.88 -22.47 -9.03
C GLN A 251 -0.04 -21.87 -7.90
N TYR A 252 0.76 -22.70 -7.23
CA TYR A 252 1.69 -22.26 -6.19
C TYR A 252 2.50 -21.03 -6.67
N ARG A 253 2.29 -19.88 -6.01
CA ARG A 253 2.86 -18.53 -6.26
C ARG A 253 2.21 -17.64 -7.33
N ASP A 254 1.13 -18.07 -7.99
CA ASP A 254 0.31 -17.21 -8.84
C ASP A 254 -0.76 -16.50 -7.97
N GLY A 255 -0.38 -15.42 -7.27
CA GLY A 255 -1.25 -14.70 -6.32
C GLY A 255 -1.11 -13.18 -6.37
N LEU A 256 -1.73 -12.50 -5.41
CA LEU A 256 -1.44 -11.07 -5.17
C LEU A 256 -0.04 -10.94 -4.59
N THR A 257 0.70 -9.91 -5.02
CA THR A 257 2.13 -9.75 -4.68
C THR A 257 2.41 -8.45 -3.94
N ALA A 258 1.72 -7.37 -4.28
CA ALA A 258 1.94 -6.06 -3.69
C ALA A 258 0.63 -5.30 -3.48
N ILE A 259 0.62 -4.44 -2.47
CA ILE A 259 -0.54 -3.62 -2.09
C ILE A 259 -0.12 -2.18 -1.81
N THR A 260 -1.02 -1.25 -2.08
CA THR A 260 -0.91 0.14 -1.68
C THR A 260 -2.28 0.68 -1.27
N LEU A 261 -2.32 1.82 -0.59
CA LEU A 261 -3.58 2.47 -0.24
C LEU A 261 -3.94 3.48 -1.31
N GLY A 262 -5.07 3.23 -1.97
CA GLY A 262 -5.78 4.24 -2.74
C GLY A 262 -6.58 5.16 -1.83
N LEU A 263 -7.33 6.07 -2.47
CA LEU A 263 -8.27 6.97 -1.79
C LEU A 263 -9.58 6.24 -1.49
N ASP A 264 -9.94 5.23 -2.29
CA ASP A 264 -11.15 4.41 -2.15
C ASP A 264 -10.97 3.20 -1.22
N GLY A 265 -9.74 2.89 -0.84
CA GLY A 265 -9.39 1.63 -0.18
C GLY A 265 -8.11 1.02 -0.78
N PRO A 266 -7.83 -0.27 -0.49
CA PRO A 266 -6.59 -0.90 -0.95
C PRO A 266 -6.62 -1.15 -2.46
N VAL A 267 -5.48 -0.91 -3.10
CA VAL A 267 -5.20 -1.28 -4.49
C VAL A 267 -4.11 -2.32 -4.48
N VAL A 268 -4.31 -3.40 -5.22
CA VAL A 268 -3.42 -4.55 -5.22
C VAL A 268 -2.97 -4.85 -6.63
N THR A 269 -1.81 -5.48 -6.75
CA THR A 269 -1.35 -6.09 -7.99
C THR A 269 -0.83 -7.49 -7.74
N GLY A 270 -0.76 -8.28 -8.81
CA GLY A 270 -0.24 -9.64 -8.77
C GLY A 270 -0.48 -10.33 -10.09
N ALA A 271 -0.71 -11.63 -10.00
CA ALA A 271 -0.98 -12.48 -11.14
C ALA A 271 -2.32 -13.21 -10.96
N GLN A 272 -3.02 -13.42 -12.08
CA GLN A 272 -4.21 -14.25 -12.13
C GLN A 272 -4.09 -15.21 -13.31
N ARG A 273 -4.39 -16.50 -13.08
CA ARG A 273 -4.37 -17.49 -14.14
C ARG A 273 -5.74 -17.61 -14.80
N SER A 274 -5.75 -17.58 -16.13
CA SER A 274 -6.92 -17.86 -16.96
C SER A 274 -7.11 -19.37 -17.19
N SER A 275 -8.33 -19.77 -17.54
CA SER A 275 -8.66 -21.17 -17.88
C SER A 275 -7.89 -21.72 -19.09
N LEU A 276 -7.28 -20.86 -19.90
CA LEU A 276 -6.45 -21.23 -21.05
C LEU A 276 -4.96 -21.36 -20.68
N GLY A 277 -4.60 -21.28 -19.38
CA GLY A 277 -3.24 -21.45 -18.88
C GLY A 277 -2.34 -20.23 -19.01
N SER A 278 -2.87 -19.09 -19.48
CA SER A 278 -2.16 -17.80 -19.51
C SER A 278 -2.22 -17.17 -18.13
N VAL A 279 -1.14 -16.51 -17.70
CA VAL A 279 -1.09 -15.78 -16.45
C VAL A 279 -1.10 -14.30 -16.79
N ASP A 280 -2.11 -13.57 -16.32
CA ASP A 280 -2.24 -12.14 -16.58
C ASP A 280 -1.80 -11.35 -15.34
N MET A 281 -1.09 -10.26 -15.54
CA MET A 281 -0.91 -9.26 -14.50
C MET A 281 -2.27 -8.63 -14.22
N VAL A 282 -2.65 -8.58 -12.94
CA VAL A 282 -3.91 -7.95 -12.52
C VAL A 282 -3.65 -6.79 -11.59
N THR A 283 -4.48 -5.77 -11.71
CA THR A 283 -4.56 -4.67 -10.76
C THR A 283 -6.01 -4.49 -10.34
N ILE A 284 -6.25 -4.54 -9.04
CA ILE A 284 -7.60 -4.58 -8.48
C ILE A 284 -7.72 -3.53 -7.39
N GLN A 285 -8.79 -2.74 -7.43
CA GLN A 285 -9.15 -1.83 -6.33
C GLN A 285 -10.29 -2.45 -5.53
N PHE A 286 -10.19 -2.31 -4.23
CA PHE A 286 -11.27 -2.64 -3.31
C PHE A 286 -11.72 -1.40 -2.54
N ASP A 287 -12.93 -1.49 -2.01
CA ASP A 287 -13.40 -0.58 -0.98
C ASP A 287 -12.97 -1.02 0.43
N SER A 288 -13.42 -0.28 1.45
CA SER A 288 -13.13 -0.57 2.85
C SER A 288 -13.75 -1.85 3.40
N GLN A 289 -14.68 -2.47 2.67
CA GLN A 289 -15.37 -3.73 3.00
C GLN A 289 -14.81 -4.92 2.22
N CYS A 290 -13.62 -4.78 1.61
CA CYS A 290 -12.99 -5.79 0.76
C CYS A 290 -13.82 -6.15 -0.48
N ARG A 291 -14.76 -5.29 -0.91
CA ARG A 291 -15.51 -5.52 -2.17
C ARG A 291 -14.73 -4.94 -3.33
N ARG A 292 -14.66 -5.70 -4.42
CA ARG A 292 -13.95 -5.31 -5.63
C ARG A 292 -14.69 -4.19 -6.36
N LEU A 293 -14.04 -3.04 -6.53
CA LEU A 293 -14.59 -1.89 -7.26
C LEU A 293 -14.30 -1.98 -8.76
N TRP A 294 -13.08 -2.35 -9.14
CA TRP A 294 -12.69 -2.54 -10.53
C TRP A 294 -11.49 -3.49 -10.66
N THR A 295 -11.26 -3.96 -11.87
CA THR A 295 -10.09 -4.79 -12.22
C THR A 295 -9.58 -4.39 -13.59
N VAL A 296 -8.26 -4.23 -13.68
CA VAL A 296 -7.54 -4.11 -14.94
C VAL A 296 -6.67 -5.34 -15.10
N ARG A 297 -6.75 -5.99 -16.26
CA ARG A 297 -5.92 -7.13 -16.63
C ARG A 297 -4.96 -6.74 -17.73
N HIS A 298 -3.76 -7.29 -17.66
CA HIS A 298 -2.73 -7.14 -18.66
C HIS A 298 -2.09 -8.50 -18.92
N GLY A 299 -2.38 -9.08 -20.08
CA GLY A 299 -1.82 -10.34 -20.54
C GLY A 299 -2.28 -10.64 -21.95
N GLU A 300 -1.51 -11.45 -22.66
CA GLU A 300 -1.85 -11.98 -23.99
C GLU A 300 -2.13 -13.49 -23.86
N PRO A 301 -2.85 -14.11 -24.80
CA PRO A 301 -2.97 -15.57 -24.80
C PRO A 301 -1.60 -16.25 -24.85
N GLN A 302 -1.43 -17.32 -24.08
CA GLN A 302 -0.20 -18.12 -23.95
C GLN A 302 1.00 -17.37 -23.34
N THR A 303 0.79 -16.24 -22.67
CA THR A 303 1.85 -15.50 -21.97
C THR A 303 1.72 -15.59 -20.45
N ARG A 304 2.76 -15.11 -19.76
CA ARG A 304 2.82 -15.07 -18.29
C ARG A 304 3.30 -13.71 -17.83
N GLU A 305 2.38 -12.89 -17.36
CA GLU A 305 2.60 -11.55 -16.83
C GLU A 305 2.35 -11.53 -15.32
N TYR A 306 3.28 -10.94 -14.58
CA TYR A 306 3.24 -10.86 -13.12
C TYR A 306 3.41 -9.42 -12.66
N GLY A 307 2.43 -8.91 -11.90
CA GLY A 307 2.61 -7.69 -11.13
C GLY A 307 3.57 -7.94 -9.96
N LEU A 308 4.50 -7.02 -9.70
CA LEU A 308 5.47 -7.12 -8.61
C LEU A 308 5.44 -5.93 -7.65
N ALA A 309 5.13 -4.75 -8.16
CA ALA A 309 5.13 -3.53 -7.38
C ALA A 309 3.97 -2.64 -7.78
N ILE A 310 3.41 -1.93 -6.79
CA ILE A 310 2.32 -0.99 -6.99
C ILE A 310 2.54 0.26 -6.15
N LYS A 311 2.17 1.42 -6.70
CA LYS A 311 2.16 2.67 -5.97
C LYS A 311 0.98 3.54 -6.40
N THR A 312 0.33 4.16 -5.43
CA THR A 312 -0.62 5.24 -5.65
C THR A 312 0.08 6.59 -5.50
N LEU A 313 -0.21 7.50 -6.43
CA LEU A 313 0.22 8.89 -6.29
C LEU A 313 -0.69 9.57 -5.28
N SER A 314 -0.13 10.13 -4.21
CA SER A 314 -0.89 10.74 -3.11
C SER A 314 -1.20 12.22 -3.33
N SER A 315 -0.59 12.87 -4.32
CA SER A 315 -0.71 14.31 -4.53
C SER A 315 -0.45 14.72 -5.99
N GLY A 316 -0.73 15.99 -6.30
CA GLY A 316 -0.55 16.57 -7.62
C GLY A 316 -1.71 16.33 -8.60
N PRO A 317 -1.56 16.71 -9.88
CA PRO A 317 -2.60 16.59 -10.91
C PRO A 317 -2.96 15.13 -11.24
N HIS A 318 -2.15 14.17 -10.80
CA HIS A 318 -2.36 12.75 -10.96
C HIS A 318 -2.63 12.04 -9.63
N ALA A 319 -3.06 12.78 -8.59
CA ALA A 319 -3.42 12.20 -7.31
C ALA A 319 -4.46 11.08 -7.52
N GLY A 320 -4.21 9.95 -6.88
CA GLY A 320 -5.01 8.75 -7.00
C GLY A 320 -4.65 7.84 -8.17
N ARG A 321 -3.85 8.28 -9.15
CA ARG A 321 -3.31 7.40 -10.21
C ARG A 321 -2.55 6.23 -9.58
N VAL A 322 -2.77 5.06 -10.13
CA VAL A 322 -2.10 3.82 -9.72
C VAL A 322 -1.05 3.49 -10.76
N ILE A 323 0.18 3.21 -10.31
CA ILE A 323 1.27 2.75 -11.15
C ILE A 323 1.62 1.34 -10.71
N THR A 324 1.56 0.39 -11.64
CA THR A 324 1.98 -1.00 -11.43
C THR A 324 3.16 -1.33 -12.32
N ALA A 325 4.10 -2.10 -11.75
CA ALA A 325 5.26 -2.60 -12.44
C ALA A 325 5.36 -4.12 -12.28
N GLY A 326 5.81 -4.78 -13.33
CA GLY A 326 5.84 -6.24 -13.41
C GLY A 326 6.79 -6.76 -14.48
N TRP A 327 6.75 -8.06 -14.69
CA TRP A 327 7.50 -8.73 -15.75
C TRP A 327 6.60 -9.69 -16.53
N GLY A 328 6.93 -9.88 -17.80
CA GLY A 328 6.24 -10.79 -18.71
C GLY A 328 7.20 -11.81 -19.31
N ARG A 329 6.69 -13.02 -19.57
CA ARG A 329 7.35 -14.05 -20.36
C ARG A 329 6.39 -14.57 -21.41
N SER A 330 6.82 -14.52 -22.66
CA SER A 330 6.11 -15.12 -23.79
C SER A 330 6.99 -16.18 -24.46
N PRO A 331 6.41 -17.29 -24.95
CA PRO A 331 7.13 -18.21 -25.83
C PRO A 331 7.60 -17.54 -27.14
N MET A 332 6.96 -16.44 -27.54
CA MET A 332 7.15 -15.76 -28.82
C MET A 332 7.90 -14.42 -28.72
N LYS A 333 8.19 -13.93 -27.50
CA LYS A 333 8.88 -12.63 -27.26
C LYS A 333 9.89 -12.75 -26.10
N PRO A 334 11.00 -11.98 -26.10
CA PRO A 334 11.92 -11.91 -24.97
C PRO A 334 11.22 -11.41 -23.70
N ASN A 335 11.79 -11.70 -22.52
CA ASN A 335 11.23 -11.24 -21.25
C ASN A 335 11.07 -9.71 -21.26
N THR A 336 9.88 -9.24 -20.91
CA THR A 336 9.55 -7.81 -20.90
C THR A 336 9.42 -7.28 -19.49
N ALA A 337 9.82 -6.03 -19.28
CA ALA A 337 9.38 -5.24 -18.14
C ALA A 337 8.06 -4.57 -18.52
N THR A 338 7.08 -4.65 -17.62
CA THR A 338 5.74 -4.07 -17.83
C THR A 338 5.56 -2.91 -16.87
N LEU A 339 5.17 -1.74 -17.39
CA LEU A 339 4.75 -0.60 -16.59
C LEU A 339 3.35 -0.19 -17.04
N GLN A 340 2.42 -0.14 -16.10
CA GLN A 340 1.04 0.26 -16.35
C GLN A 340 0.68 1.43 -15.44
N ALA A 341 0.22 2.53 -16.05
CA ALA A 341 -0.38 3.65 -15.35
C ALA A 341 -1.89 3.56 -15.52
N ILE A 342 -2.60 3.37 -14.41
CA ILE A 342 -4.05 3.36 -14.35
C ILE A 342 -4.45 4.71 -13.80
N ASP A 343 -4.88 5.58 -14.72
CA ASP A 343 -5.59 6.78 -14.34
C ASP A 343 -6.88 6.41 -13.66
N ARG A 344 -7.17 7.08 -12.55
CA ARG A 344 -8.50 7.01 -11.99
C ARG A 344 -9.49 7.46 -13.05
N VAL A 345 -10.70 6.90 -12.98
CA VAL A 345 -11.86 7.70 -13.34
C VAL A 345 -11.86 8.87 -12.35
N GLY A 346 -11.30 10.01 -12.79
CA GLY A 346 -11.42 11.27 -12.08
C GLY A 346 -12.89 11.53 -11.80
N CYS A 347 -13.20 12.39 -10.84
CA CYS A 347 -14.59 12.76 -10.67
C CYS A 347 -15.12 13.28 -12.03
N THR A 348 -16.22 12.69 -12.48
CA THR A 348 -16.93 13.11 -13.69
C THR A 348 -18.39 13.25 -13.28
N LEU A 349 -18.99 14.40 -13.55
CA LEU A 349 -20.40 14.58 -13.26
C LEU A 349 -21.32 13.87 -14.26
N ASP A 350 -20.75 13.25 -15.30
CA ASP A 350 -21.41 12.29 -16.19
C ASP A 350 -21.12 10.87 -15.65
N VAL A 351 -22.01 10.37 -14.79
CA VAL A 351 -21.88 9.05 -14.12
C VAL A 351 -22.63 7.96 -14.86
N ASP A 352 -23.67 8.29 -15.63
CA ASP A 352 -24.38 7.32 -16.45
C ASP A 352 -23.67 7.05 -17.80
N GLY A 353 -22.72 7.90 -18.19
CA GLY A 353 -21.86 7.72 -19.33
C GLY A 353 -22.52 8.08 -20.66
N ASP A 354 -23.61 8.87 -20.65
CA ASP A 354 -24.31 9.31 -21.86
C ASP A 354 -23.60 10.46 -22.60
N GLY A 355 -22.50 10.97 -22.04
CA GLY A 355 -21.70 12.07 -22.58
C GLY A 355 -22.21 13.46 -22.18
N SER A 356 -23.28 13.55 -21.40
CA SER A 356 -23.86 14.78 -20.88
C SER A 356 -23.80 14.82 -19.35
N ARG A 357 -23.74 16.02 -18.77
CA ARG A 357 -23.80 16.20 -17.31
C ARG A 357 -25.17 16.77 -16.94
N ARG A 358 -26.13 15.92 -16.59
CA ARG A 358 -27.54 16.33 -16.39
C ARG A 358 -27.99 16.08 -14.96
N ALA A 359 -28.65 17.08 -14.37
CA ALA A 359 -29.17 16.96 -13.01
C ALA A 359 -30.16 15.78 -12.84
N LEU A 360 -30.95 15.48 -13.88
CA LEU A 360 -32.02 14.48 -13.81
C LEU A 360 -31.57 13.03 -14.03
N THR A 361 -30.39 12.82 -14.61
CA THR A 361 -29.84 11.48 -14.84
C THR A 361 -28.63 11.26 -13.94
N ASP A 362 -27.56 12.03 -14.12
CA ASP A 362 -26.36 11.95 -13.28
C ASP A 362 -26.60 12.44 -11.86
N GLY A 363 -27.17 13.64 -11.72
CA GLY A 363 -27.45 14.24 -10.42
C GLY A 363 -28.36 13.34 -9.58
N LEU A 364 -29.28 12.61 -10.21
CA LEU A 364 -30.12 11.63 -9.52
C LEU A 364 -29.33 10.45 -8.97
N HIS A 365 -28.38 9.89 -9.74
CA HIS A 365 -27.50 8.82 -9.25
C HIS A 365 -26.61 9.32 -8.10
N LEU A 366 -26.08 10.53 -8.22
CA LEU A 366 -25.25 11.16 -7.18
C LEU A 366 -26.04 11.40 -5.88
N ILE A 367 -27.24 11.96 -5.96
CA ILE A 367 -28.09 12.18 -4.76
C ILE A 367 -28.53 10.85 -4.13
N LYS A 368 -28.89 9.84 -4.93
CA LYS A 368 -29.21 8.50 -4.39
C LYS A 368 -28.02 7.90 -3.65
N ALA A 369 -26.81 8.08 -4.18
CA ALA A 369 -25.59 7.64 -3.52
C ALA A 369 -25.34 8.39 -2.20
N MET A 370 -25.55 9.71 -2.16
CA MET A 370 -25.41 10.52 -0.94
C MET A 370 -26.42 10.13 0.15
N LEU A 371 -27.62 9.73 -0.25
CA LEU A 371 -28.69 9.27 0.65
C LEU A 371 -28.56 7.79 1.04
N ASP A 372 -27.51 7.10 0.57
CA ASP A 372 -27.31 5.65 0.71
C ASP A 372 -28.54 4.81 0.30
N ILE A 373 -29.26 5.26 -0.73
CA ILE A 373 -30.42 4.53 -1.24
C ILE A 373 -29.90 3.31 -2.00
N ALA A 374 -30.34 2.12 -1.60
CA ALA A 374 -30.03 0.88 -2.29
C ALA A 374 -30.64 0.87 -3.71
N PRO A 375 -29.93 0.33 -4.72
CA PRO A 375 -30.53 0.10 -6.02
C PRO A 375 -31.71 -0.87 -5.90
N ALA A 376 -32.71 -0.71 -6.77
CA ALA A 376 -33.80 -1.68 -6.87
C ALA A 376 -33.27 -3.06 -7.28
N ASN A 377 -33.96 -4.13 -6.89
CA ASN A 377 -33.56 -5.52 -7.14
C ASN A 377 -33.45 -5.90 -8.63
N VAL A 378 -33.88 -5.03 -9.55
CA VAL A 378 -33.69 -5.16 -10.99
C VAL A 378 -33.18 -3.82 -11.54
N ILE A 379 -31.91 -3.77 -11.91
CA ILE A 379 -31.27 -2.64 -12.58
C ILE A 379 -30.52 -3.13 -13.83
N SER A 380 -30.39 -2.26 -14.83
CA SER A 380 -29.52 -2.54 -15.98
C SER A 380 -28.05 -2.49 -15.56
N ALA A 381 -27.17 -3.14 -16.32
CA ALA A 381 -25.72 -3.08 -16.07
C ALA A 381 -25.16 -1.64 -16.13
N GLU A 382 -25.78 -0.78 -16.94
CA GLU A 382 -25.44 0.65 -17.05
C GLU A 382 -25.83 1.40 -15.77
N THR A 383 -27.04 1.16 -15.26
CA THR A 383 -27.50 1.72 -13.98
C THR A 383 -26.66 1.24 -12.80
N GLU A 384 -26.24 -0.03 -12.82
CA GLU A 384 -25.33 -0.59 -11.80
C GLU A 384 -23.97 0.11 -11.83
N ARG A 385 -23.40 0.28 -13.03
CA ARG A 385 -22.15 1.02 -13.22
C ARG A 385 -22.26 2.47 -12.72
N ALA A 386 -23.33 3.18 -13.10
CA ALA A 386 -23.57 4.56 -12.69
C ALA A 386 -23.72 4.69 -11.17
N THR A 387 -24.45 3.76 -10.55
CA THR A 387 -24.65 3.72 -9.10
C THR A 387 -23.34 3.46 -8.35
N ASN A 388 -22.54 2.50 -8.83
CA ASN A 388 -21.25 2.18 -8.22
C ASN A 388 -20.25 3.34 -8.37
N LEU A 389 -20.25 4.01 -9.51
CA LEU A 389 -19.41 5.20 -9.74
C LEU A 389 -19.85 6.36 -8.84
N ALA A 390 -21.14 6.67 -8.78
CA ALA A 390 -21.70 7.70 -7.91
C ALA A 390 -21.35 7.48 -6.43
N ARG A 391 -21.49 6.24 -5.94
CA ARG A 391 -21.11 5.87 -4.57
C ARG A 391 -19.62 6.05 -4.32
N SER A 392 -18.76 5.74 -5.30
CA SER A 392 -17.32 5.99 -5.15
C SER A 392 -17.01 7.46 -4.89
N PHE A 393 -17.72 8.40 -5.53
CA PHE A 393 -17.50 9.83 -5.31
C PHE A 393 -17.90 10.28 -3.91
N VAL A 394 -18.98 9.71 -3.36
CA VAL A 394 -19.43 9.95 -1.99
C VAL A 394 -18.38 9.43 -0.99
N TYR A 395 -17.91 8.18 -1.17
CA TYR A 395 -16.89 7.59 -0.30
C TYR A 395 -15.54 8.32 -0.36
N ARG A 396 -15.18 8.89 -1.52
CA ARG A 396 -13.93 9.64 -1.72
C ARG A 396 -13.95 11.07 -1.25
N LEU A 397 -15.11 11.59 -0.84
CA LEU A 397 -15.30 13.03 -0.61
C LEU A 397 -15.05 13.88 -1.88
N ASP A 398 -15.18 13.29 -3.08
CA ASP A 398 -15.05 14.05 -4.34
C ASP A 398 -16.13 15.12 -4.47
N LEU A 399 -17.27 14.88 -3.84
CA LEU A 399 -18.42 15.77 -3.82
C LEU A 399 -18.60 16.45 -2.45
N ASP A 400 -17.54 16.54 -1.63
CA ASP A 400 -17.53 17.38 -0.42
C ASP A 400 -17.29 18.84 -0.87
N LEU A 401 -18.36 19.45 -1.37
CA LEU A 401 -18.34 20.76 -2.00
C LEU A 401 -18.08 21.85 -0.99
N ASP A 402 -18.62 21.74 0.23
CA ASP A 402 -18.40 22.72 1.29
C ASP A 402 -17.08 22.51 2.07
N GLY A 403 -16.53 21.30 2.04
CA GLY A 403 -15.23 20.94 2.59
C GLY A 403 -15.22 20.62 4.07
N ASP A 404 -16.38 20.27 4.64
CA ASP A 404 -16.50 19.96 6.06
C ASP A 404 -16.08 18.51 6.41
N GLY A 405 -15.63 17.74 5.42
CA GLY A 405 -15.12 16.38 5.58
C GLY A 405 -16.17 15.29 5.42
N ALA A 406 -17.40 15.62 5.01
CA ALA A 406 -18.45 14.65 4.75
C ALA A 406 -19.32 15.08 3.56
N VAL A 407 -19.62 14.12 2.68
CA VAL A 407 -20.55 14.35 1.57
C VAL A 407 -21.98 14.13 2.05
N ARG A 408 -22.80 15.18 2.03
CA ARG A 408 -24.21 15.09 2.45
C ARG A 408 -25.17 15.59 1.38
N ALA A 409 -26.34 14.96 1.30
CA ALA A 409 -27.35 15.33 0.31
C ALA A 409 -27.96 16.71 0.61
N GLU A 410 -28.09 17.07 1.88
CA GLU A 410 -28.67 18.33 2.36
C GLU A 410 -27.76 19.56 2.25
N SER A 411 -26.45 19.36 2.08
CA SER A 411 -25.48 20.43 1.80
C SER A 411 -24.94 20.29 0.38
N ASP A 412 -24.00 19.37 0.17
CA ASP A 412 -23.31 19.18 -1.09
C ASP A 412 -24.24 18.79 -2.23
N GLY A 413 -25.20 17.92 -1.94
CA GLY A 413 -26.20 17.48 -2.92
C GLY A 413 -27.05 18.64 -3.44
N ILE A 414 -27.53 19.52 -2.57
CA ILE A 414 -28.31 20.71 -2.98
C ILE A 414 -27.45 21.64 -3.84
N ILE A 415 -26.21 21.91 -3.41
CA ILE A 415 -25.27 22.76 -4.15
C ILE A 415 -25.00 22.18 -5.54
N LEU A 416 -24.71 20.88 -5.62
CA LEU A 416 -24.42 20.19 -6.87
C LEU A 416 -25.61 20.23 -7.83
N ILE A 417 -26.80 19.87 -7.36
CA ILE A 417 -28.02 19.84 -8.19
C ILE A 417 -28.37 21.23 -8.70
N ARG A 418 -28.30 22.26 -7.86
CA ARG A 418 -28.56 23.64 -8.30
C ARG A 418 -27.58 24.07 -9.39
N ALA A 419 -26.30 23.75 -9.21
CA ALA A 419 -25.30 24.04 -10.21
C ALA A 419 -25.56 23.28 -11.54
N MET A 420 -25.92 21.98 -11.47
CA MET A 420 -26.30 21.17 -12.65
C MET A 420 -27.59 21.66 -13.33
N LEU A 421 -28.51 22.27 -12.58
CA LEU A 421 -29.72 22.91 -13.10
C LEU A 421 -29.46 24.32 -13.69
N GLY A 422 -28.22 24.81 -13.62
CA GLY A 422 -27.82 26.09 -14.21
C GLY A 422 -28.11 27.33 -13.35
N PHE A 423 -28.36 27.15 -12.04
CA PHE A 423 -28.42 28.27 -11.10
C PHE A 423 -27.07 29.00 -11.09
N ARG A 424 -27.06 30.27 -10.66
CA ARG A 424 -25.86 31.13 -10.71
C ARG A 424 -25.60 31.82 -9.38
N ASP A 425 -24.32 32.11 -9.16
CA ASP A 425 -23.83 32.92 -8.03
C ASP A 425 -24.43 32.46 -6.69
N ASP A 426 -24.88 33.39 -5.86
CA ASP A 426 -25.42 33.10 -4.53
C ASP A 426 -26.68 32.22 -4.58
N ALA A 427 -27.39 32.14 -5.72
CA ALA A 427 -28.57 31.26 -5.83
C ALA A 427 -28.20 29.76 -5.67
N ILE A 428 -26.94 29.40 -5.89
CA ILE A 428 -26.46 28.03 -5.69
C ILE A 428 -26.36 27.71 -4.19
N THR A 429 -25.80 28.62 -3.39
CA THR A 429 -25.50 28.39 -1.96
C THR A 429 -26.55 28.98 -1.01
N SER A 430 -27.45 29.82 -1.49
CA SER A 430 -28.45 30.50 -0.65
C SER A 430 -29.36 29.51 0.07
N GLY A 431 -29.44 29.65 1.39
CA GLY A 431 -30.28 28.81 2.27
C GLY A 431 -29.82 27.35 2.40
N VAL A 432 -28.63 26.99 1.90
CA VAL A 432 -28.05 25.66 2.14
C VAL A 432 -27.44 25.62 3.53
N ALA A 433 -27.71 24.56 4.28
CA ALA A 433 -27.17 24.35 5.62
C ALA A 433 -25.70 23.90 5.55
N VAL A 434 -24.80 24.83 5.23
CA VAL A 434 -23.36 24.61 5.21
C VAL A 434 -22.80 24.66 6.63
N SER A 435 -21.91 23.72 6.98
CA SER A 435 -21.31 23.67 8.31
C SER A 435 -20.57 24.98 8.67
N ALA A 436 -20.63 25.38 9.94
CA ALA A 436 -19.95 26.57 10.42
C ALA A 436 -18.42 26.50 10.22
N THR A 437 -17.85 25.28 10.28
CA THR A 437 -16.43 25.00 10.08
C THR A 437 -16.07 24.73 8.61
N ALA A 438 -17.04 24.71 7.70
CA ALA A 438 -16.79 24.46 6.29
C ALA A 438 -15.89 25.55 5.69
N PRO A 439 -14.79 25.20 5.01
CA PRO A 439 -13.89 26.16 4.39
C PRO A 439 -14.48 26.81 3.13
N ARG A 440 -15.47 26.20 2.47
CA ARG A 440 -16.09 26.72 1.24
C ARG A 440 -17.57 27.03 1.46
N LYS A 441 -17.91 28.32 1.61
CA LYS A 441 -19.28 28.79 1.88
C LYS A 441 -19.93 29.50 0.70
N GLN A 442 -19.17 29.79 -0.33
CA GLN A 442 -19.58 30.60 -1.48
C GLN A 442 -19.31 29.86 -2.77
N TRP A 443 -20.16 30.09 -3.77
CA TRP A 443 -19.95 29.53 -5.10
C TRP A 443 -18.59 29.95 -5.67
N LEU A 444 -18.30 31.25 -5.63
CA LEU A 444 -17.00 31.82 -5.94
C LEU A 444 -16.68 32.88 -4.87
N ALA A 445 -15.52 32.78 -4.23
CA ALA A 445 -15.12 33.75 -3.22
C ALA A 445 -14.90 35.13 -3.84
N THR A 446 -15.34 36.17 -3.15
CA THR A 446 -15.20 37.57 -3.61
C THR A 446 -13.79 38.12 -3.46
N THR A 447 -12.97 37.50 -2.60
CA THR A 447 -11.57 37.88 -2.35
C THR A 447 -10.65 36.66 -2.48
N ASN A 448 -9.57 36.81 -3.26
CA ASN A 448 -8.56 35.77 -3.51
C ASN A 448 -9.15 34.35 -3.74
N PRO A 449 -9.95 34.17 -4.81
CA PRO A 449 -10.62 32.90 -5.06
C PRO A 449 -9.63 31.77 -5.35
N SER A 450 -9.82 30.63 -4.67
CA SER A 450 -9.04 29.40 -4.83
C SER A 450 -9.93 28.17 -4.61
N SER A 451 -9.43 26.97 -4.93
CA SER A 451 -10.16 25.74 -4.63
C SER A 451 -10.35 25.48 -3.13
N ALA A 452 -9.66 26.23 -2.25
CA ALA A 452 -9.81 26.08 -0.80
C ALA A 452 -11.03 26.84 -0.25
N ASN A 453 -11.45 27.94 -0.89
CA ASN A 453 -12.51 28.82 -0.41
C ASN A 453 -13.68 29.00 -1.40
N SER A 454 -13.59 28.45 -2.61
CA SER A 454 -14.59 28.59 -3.67
C SER A 454 -15.07 27.23 -4.18
N ILE A 455 -16.37 26.97 -4.09
CA ILE A 455 -16.98 25.70 -4.51
C ILE A 455 -16.77 25.47 -6.01
N LYS A 456 -16.97 26.50 -6.84
CA LYS A 456 -16.81 26.41 -8.30
C LYS A 456 -15.40 25.96 -8.70
N LEU A 457 -14.39 26.51 -8.05
CA LEU A 457 -12.99 26.20 -8.34
C LEU A 457 -12.58 24.82 -7.80
N PHE A 458 -13.15 24.42 -6.67
CA PHE A 458 -13.02 23.04 -6.17
C PHE A 458 -13.63 22.05 -7.17
N LEU A 459 -14.88 22.26 -7.60
CA LEU A 459 -15.56 21.37 -8.54
C LEU A 459 -14.88 21.32 -9.91
N ALA A 460 -14.38 22.47 -10.41
CA ALA A 460 -13.58 22.53 -11.63
C ALA A 460 -12.31 21.68 -11.54
N ARG A 461 -11.61 21.78 -10.40
CA ARG A 461 -10.38 21.04 -10.13
C ARG A 461 -10.62 19.55 -9.91
N GLN A 462 -11.68 19.21 -9.18
CA GLN A 462 -11.97 17.84 -8.75
C GLN A 462 -12.65 17.05 -9.85
N CYS A 463 -13.69 17.63 -10.48
CA CYS A 463 -14.62 16.94 -11.37
C CYS A 463 -14.62 17.44 -12.82
N GLY A 464 -13.69 18.34 -13.18
CA GLY A 464 -13.68 18.96 -14.52
C GLY A 464 -14.77 20.02 -14.73
N GLY A 465 -15.40 20.48 -13.66
CA GLY A 465 -16.42 21.54 -13.67
C GLY A 465 -17.78 21.06 -14.18
N LEU A 466 -18.68 22.03 -14.39
CA LEU A 466 -19.97 21.82 -15.07
C LEU A 466 -19.88 22.28 -16.51
#